data_AF-A0A5F8HED6-F1
#
_entry.id   AF-A0A5F8HED6-F1
#
_cell.length_a   1.000
_cell.length_b   1.000
_cell.length_c   1.000
_cell.angle_alpha   90.00
_cell.angle_beta   90.00
_cell.angle_gamma   90.00
#
_symmetry.space_group_name_H-M   'P 1'
#
loop_
_entity.id
_entity.type
_entity.pdbx_description
1 polymer ?
#
loop_
_entity_poly.entity_id
_entity_poly.type
_entity_poly.pdbx_seq_one_letter_code
_entity_poly.pdbx_strand_id
1 'polypeptide(L)'
;MFHREVQRVSAPPQTDQAAEGCCAGSERGQTEGQEKPTTACGAGEQGACNHPCHRNQISDLMKRLDESKFFYQELQKEKTRVEGEKDLLQKENERLLCYVCNDSGSNLLSNPIPVQEALEENTGLVFGNPYAAAQDIQYIPILPSIKKCPICHGVFPDDVEENVFEQHLQTHILDCPFCDEVFSEAERQVYDDHVFCHSL
;
A
#
# COMPACT_ATOMS: atom_id res chain seq x y z
N MET A 1 -42.85 16.22 -53.95
CA MET A 1 -43.74 16.70 -52.88
C MET A 1 -42.88 17.27 -51.77
N PHE A 2 -43.29 18.36 -51.12
CA PHE A 2 -42.58 18.93 -49.97
C PHE A 2 -43.15 18.37 -48.67
N HIS A 3 -42.33 18.17 -47.65
CA HIS A 3 -42.69 18.43 -46.25
C HIS A 3 -41.48 19.01 -45.51
N ARG A 4 -41.74 19.75 -44.41
CA ARG A 4 -40.83 20.79 -43.89
C ARG A 4 -41.12 21.10 -42.42
N GLU A 5 -40.27 20.61 -41.52
CA GLU A 5 -40.10 21.09 -40.15
C GLU A 5 -38.58 21.18 -39.88
N VAL A 6 -37.95 22.28 -39.42
CA VAL A 6 -38.31 23.46 -38.62
C VAL A 6 -38.20 23.27 -37.10
N GLN A 7 -36.95 23.38 -36.63
CA GLN A 7 -36.50 24.07 -35.41
C GLN A 7 -37.09 23.70 -34.04
N ARG A 8 -36.19 23.47 -33.08
CA ARG A 8 -36.01 24.39 -31.93
C ARG A 8 -34.61 24.28 -31.31
N VAL A 9 -34.17 25.37 -30.69
CA VAL A 9 -32.95 25.49 -29.88
C VAL A 9 -33.37 25.82 -28.46
N SER A 10 -32.71 25.23 -27.46
CA SER A 10 -32.82 25.63 -26.04
C SER A 10 -31.44 25.59 -25.38
N ALA A 11 -31.24 26.44 -24.37
CA ALA A 11 -29.97 26.72 -23.71
C ALA A 11 -29.73 25.84 -22.46
N PRO A 12 -28.50 25.75 -21.92
CA PRO A 12 -28.20 25.05 -20.66
C PRO A 12 -28.80 25.77 -19.43
N PRO A 13 -28.99 25.04 -18.30
CA PRO A 13 -29.57 25.60 -17.07
C PRO A 13 -28.58 26.49 -16.29
N GLN A 14 -29.14 27.42 -15.51
CA GLN A 14 -28.45 28.12 -14.42
C GLN A 14 -29.10 27.73 -13.09
N THR A 15 -28.27 27.31 -12.12
CA THR A 15 -28.63 27.04 -10.71
C THR A 15 -27.33 26.98 -9.87
N ASP A 16 -27.30 27.40 -8.61
CA ASP A 16 -28.05 28.46 -7.92
C ASP A 16 -27.33 28.79 -6.60
N GLN A 17 -27.68 29.94 -5.98
CA GLN A 17 -27.59 30.30 -4.56
C GLN A 17 -26.32 30.03 -3.70
N ALA A 18 -26.02 31.02 -2.85
CA ALA A 18 -25.09 30.88 -1.73
C ALA A 18 -25.75 30.18 -0.53
N ALA A 19 -24.92 29.66 0.39
CA ALA A 19 -25.34 29.22 1.71
C ALA A 19 -24.42 29.84 2.78
N GLU A 20 -24.99 30.60 3.71
CA GLU A 20 -24.30 31.04 4.93
C GLU A 20 -24.24 29.87 5.92
N GLY A 21 -23.09 29.65 6.56
CA GLY A 21 -22.84 28.54 7.48
C GLY A 21 -22.37 29.01 8.85
N CYS A 22 -23.16 28.76 9.89
CA CYS A 22 -22.95 29.31 11.24
C CYS A 22 -21.74 28.70 11.99
N CYS A 23 -21.20 29.48 12.92
CA CYS A 23 -20.15 29.06 13.86
C CYS A 23 -20.64 27.99 14.87
N ALA A 24 -19.85 26.93 15.09
CA ALA A 24 -20.00 25.98 16.21
C ALA A 24 -18.67 25.26 16.53
N GLY A 25 -18.43 24.90 17.80
CA GLY A 25 -17.20 24.22 18.28
C GLY A 25 -15.99 25.16 18.42
N SER A 26 -15.40 25.45 19.59
CA SER A 26 -15.49 24.93 20.97
C SER A 26 -14.91 23.53 21.22
N GLU A 27 -13.60 23.46 21.47
CA GLU A 27 -12.96 22.46 22.34
C GLU A 27 -12.03 23.13 23.37
N ARG A 28 -11.72 22.43 24.48
CA ARG A 28 -10.94 22.94 25.61
C ARG A 28 -9.92 21.91 26.12
N GLY A 29 -8.65 22.30 26.20
CA GLY A 29 -7.64 21.81 27.15
C GLY A 29 -6.92 23.05 27.71
N GLN A 30 -6.69 23.23 29.02
CA GLN A 30 -5.88 22.39 29.94
C GLN A 30 -4.46 22.19 29.36
N THR A 31 -3.38 22.58 30.04
CA THR A 31 -3.11 22.53 31.50
C THR A 31 -2.46 23.80 32.10
N GLU A 32 -2.06 23.74 33.37
CA GLU A 32 -1.61 24.85 34.22
C GLU A 32 -0.10 25.17 34.13
N GLY A 33 0.32 26.32 34.71
CA GLY A 33 1.59 26.35 35.45
C GLY A 33 2.59 27.48 35.21
N GLN A 34 2.28 28.74 35.59
CA GLN A 34 3.24 29.61 36.32
C GLN A 34 2.56 30.86 36.93
N GLU A 35 3.10 31.36 38.05
CA GLU A 35 2.55 32.48 38.83
C GLU A 35 3.31 33.81 38.62
N LYS A 36 2.57 34.92 38.77
CA LYS A 36 3.02 36.29 39.15
C LYS A 36 3.84 37.10 38.12
N PRO A 37 3.93 38.44 38.27
CA PRO A 37 3.26 39.29 39.26
C PRO A 37 2.13 40.19 38.68
N THR A 38 1.21 40.60 39.54
CA THR A 38 0.16 41.57 39.20
C THR A 38 0.70 43.00 39.17
N THR A 39 0.94 43.54 37.97
CA THR A 39 1.18 44.99 37.79
C THR A 39 -0.13 45.67 37.40
N ALA A 40 -0.62 46.58 38.25
CA ALA A 40 -1.84 47.34 37.99
C ALA A 40 -1.56 48.50 37.01
N CYS A 41 -1.97 48.35 35.75
CA CYS A 41 -2.08 49.48 34.84
C CYS A 41 -3.36 50.28 35.17
N GLY A 42 -3.19 51.55 35.55
CA GLY A 42 -4.30 52.46 35.82
C GLY A 42 -5.09 52.82 34.56
N ALA A 43 -6.29 53.38 34.75
CA ALA A 43 -7.16 53.78 33.65
C ALA A 43 -6.55 54.95 32.84
N GLY A 44 -6.35 54.73 31.54
CA GLY A 44 -5.93 55.74 30.58
C GLY A 44 -6.07 55.22 29.14
N GLU A 45 -6.56 56.10 28.25
CA GLU A 45 -6.48 55.99 26.78
C GLU A 45 -6.99 54.67 26.14
N GLN A 46 -8.32 54.57 25.98
CA GLN A 46 -8.94 53.63 25.05
C GLN A 46 -8.67 54.08 23.60
N GLY A 47 -8.15 53.21 22.71
CA GLY A 47 -8.24 53.47 21.26
C GLY A 47 -7.12 53.06 20.30
N ALA A 48 -6.27 52.05 20.58
CA ALA A 48 -5.18 51.68 19.64
C ALA A 48 -4.92 50.17 19.40
N CYS A 49 -5.44 49.26 20.23
CA CYS A 49 -4.91 47.88 20.32
C CYS A 49 -5.44 46.85 19.30
N ASN A 50 -6.65 47.02 18.74
CA ASN A 50 -7.31 45.94 17.97
C ASN A 50 -6.75 45.71 16.55
N HIS A 51 -6.26 46.77 15.89
CA HIS A 51 -5.93 46.70 14.46
C HIS A 51 -4.68 45.85 14.13
N PRO A 52 -3.57 45.88 14.91
CA PRO A 52 -2.41 45.03 14.67
C PRO A 52 -2.70 43.55 14.88
N CYS A 53 -3.51 43.19 15.90
CA CYS A 53 -3.84 41.80 16.20
C CYS A 53 -4.56 41.11 15.03
N HIS A 54 -5.61 41.76 14.50
CA HIS A 54 -6.36 41.25 13.35
C HIS A 54 -5.49 41.16 12.08
N ARG A 55 -4.55 42.10 11.89
CA ARG A 55 -3.57 42.06 10.78
C ARG A 55 -2.64 40.85 10.88
N ASN A 56 -2.15 40.53 12.07
CA ASN A 56 -1.29 39.37 12.30
C ASN A 56 -2.07 38.06 12.09
N GLN A 57 -3.34 38.00 12.54
CA GLN A 57 -4.21 36.85 12.33
C GLN A 57 -4.48 36.58 10.83
N ILE A 58 -4.77 37.64 10.04
CA ILE A 58 -4.88 37.52 8.58
C ILE A 58 -3.56 36.98 7.98
N SER A 59 -2.41 37.48 8.44
CA SER A 59 -1.10 37.04 7.92
C SER A 59 -0.81 35.56 8.21
N ASP A 60 -1.19 35.04 9.37
CA ASP A 60 -1.04 33.61 9.70
C ASP A 60 -2.00 32.73 8.87
N LEU A 61 -3.25 33.17 8.71
CA LEU A 61 -4.24 32.47 7.87
C LEU A 61 -3.84 32.44 6.39
N MET A 62 -3.28 33.53 5.85
CA MET A 62 -2.73 33.55 4.50
C MET A 62 -1.55 32.58 4.36
N LYS A 63 -0.60 32.58 5.30
CA LYS A 63 0.54 31.67 5.30
C LYS A 63 0.10 30.19 5.31
N ARG A 64 -0.86 29.83 6.17
CA ARG A 64 -1.44 28.47 6.21
C ARG A 64 -2.15 28.08 4.92
N LEU A 65 -2.81 29.04 4.26
CA LEU A 65 -3.50 28.80 2.98
C LEU A 65 -2.49 28.51 1.86
N ASP A 66 -1.39 29.27 1.79
CA ASP A 66 -0.33 29.04 0.81
C ASP A 66 0.45 27.74 1.09
N GLU A 67 0.70 27.40 2.36
CA GLU A 67 1.26 26.10 2.77
C GLU A 67 0.35 24.93 2.36
N SER A 68 -0.94 25.00 2.69
CA SER A 68 -1.94 23.98 2.30
C SER A 68 -2.04 23.81 0.78
N LYS A 69 -2.01 24.93 0.04
CA LYS A 69 -2.00 24.94 -1.43
C LYS A 69 -0.73 24.32 -2.03
N PHE A 70 0.43 24.55 -1.41
CA PHE A 70 1.69 23.90 -1.79
C PHE A 70 1.63 22.38 -1.57
N PHE A 71 1.19 21.94 -0.38
CA PHE A 71 1.03 20.50 -0.10
C PHE A 71 0.02 19.82 -1.02
N TYR A 72 -1.10 20.48 -1.33
CA TYR A 72 -2.08 19.98 -2.31
C TYR A 72 -1.47 19.84 -3.71
N GLN A 73 -0.66 20.82 -4.16
CA GLN A 73 0.03 20.75 -5.44
C GLN A 73 1.04 19.59 -5.48
N GLU A 74 1.81 19.37 -4.42
CA GLU A 74 2.79 18.27 -4.37
C GLU A 74 2.09 16.90 -4.33
N LEU A 75 1.03 16.76 -3.51
CA LEU A 75 0.21 15.55 -3.47
C LEU A 75 -0.45 15.24 -4.82
N GLN A 76 -0.85 16.27 -5.58
CA GLN A 76 -1.40 16.09 -6.93
C GLN A 76 -0.35 15.63 -7.95
N LYS A 77 0.92 16.08 -7.84
CA LYS A 77 2.02 15.52 -8.66
C LYS A 77 2.27 14.06 -8.31
N GLU A 78 2.40 13.76 -7.03
CA GLU A 78 2.68 12.42 -6.52
C GLU A 78 1.58 11.43 -6.90
N LYS A 79 0.32 11.86 -6.80
CA LYS A 79 -0.82 11.12 -7.35
C LYS A 79 -0.62 10.78 -8.82
N THR A 80 -0.30 11.76 -9.68
CA THR A 80 -0.09 11.49 -11.12
C THR A 80 1.14 10.62 -11.42
N ARG A 81 2.18 10.65 -10.56
CA ARG A 81 3.33 9.75 -10.64
C ARG A 81 2.91 8.30 -10.38
N VAL A 82 2.22 8.08 -9.25
CA VAL A 82 1.76 6.75 -8.82
C VAL A 82 0.70 6.18 -9.78
N GLU A 83 -0.22 7.02 -10.31
CA GLU A 83 -1.18 6.62 -11.34
C GLU A 83 -0.47 6.15 -12.62
N GLY A 84 0.57 6.87 -13.08
CA GLY A 84 1.38 6.48 -14.24
C GLY A 84 2.21 5.21 -14.03
N GLU A 85 2.82 5.04 -12.86
CA GLU A 85 3.52 3.79 -12.49
C GLU A 85 2.56 2.60 -12.42
N LYS A 86 1.36 2.81 -11.88
CA LYS A 86 0.29 1.80 -11.86
C LYS A 86 -0.21 1.44 -13.26
N ASP A 87 -0.31 2.40 -14.20
CA ASP A 87 -0.67 2.14 -15.60
C ASP A 87 0.43 1.32 -16.32
N LEU A 88 1.71 1.63 -16.08
CA LEU A 88 2.83 0.86 -16.61
C LEU A 88 2.85 -0.58 -16.08
N LEU A 89 2.65 -0.77 -14.78
CA LEU A 89 2.57 -2.09 -14.14
C LEU A 89 1.34 -2.88 -14.60
N GLN A 90 0.19 -2.23 -14.79
CA GLN A 90 -0.99 -2.90 -15.35
C GLN A 90 -0.72 -3.42 -16.77
N LYS A 91 -0.13 -2.58 -17.63
CA LYS A 91 0.25 -2.97 -19.00
C LYS A 91 1.28 -4.11 -19.03
N GLU A 92 2.21 -4.14 -18.09
CA GLU A 92 3.18 -5.23 -17.97
C GLU A 92 2.53 -6.52 -17.46
N ASN A 93 1.59 -6.45 -16.51
CA ASN A 93 0.78 -7.59 -16.10
C ASN A 93 -0.05 -8.15 -17.27
N GLU A 94 -0.70 -7.28 -18.07
CA GLU A 94 -1.40 -7.67 -19.31
C GLU A 94 -0.43 -8.34 -20.32
N ARG A 95 0.79 -7.83 -20.47
CA ARG A 95 1.84 -8.42 -21.32
C ARG A 95 2.26 -9.80 -20.83
N LEU A 96 2.48 -9.98 -19.53
CA LEU A 96 2.85 -11.25 -18.91
C LEU A 96 1.74 -12.29 -19.04
N LEU A 97 0.48 -11.86 -18.86
CA LEU A 97 -0.71 -12.71 -18.98
C LEU A 97 -0.85 -13.32 -20.37
N CYS A 98 -0.50 -12.57 -21.43
CA CYS A 98 -0.47 -13.09 -22.79
C CYS A 98 0.51 -14.26 -22.99
N TYR A 99 1.63 -14.35 -22.24
CA TYR A 99 2.50 -15.53 -22.33
C TYR A 99 1.86 -16.76 -21.68
N VAL A 100 1.24 -16.58 -20.51
CA VAL A 100 0.52 -17.66 -19.79
C VAL A 100 -0.60 -18.24 -20.64
N CYS A 101 -1.38 -17.39 -21.32
CA CYS A 101 -2.47 -17.81 -22.20
C CYS A 101 -2.02 -18.40 -23.55
N ASN A 102 -0.76 -18.19 -23.96
CA ASN A 102 -0.24 -18.68 -25.25
C ASN A 102 0.47 -20.04 -25.14
N ASP A 103 1.08 -20.36 -23.99
CA ASP A 103 1.79 -21.63 -23.76
C ASP A 103 0.89 -22.75 -23.20
N SER A 104 -0.37 -22.42 -22.87
CA SER A 104 -1.37 -23.35 -22.34
C SER A 104 -2.68 -23.27 -23.12
N GLY A 105 -2.98 -24.31 -23.89
CA GLY A 105 -4.28 -24.47 -24.56
C GLY A 105 -5.41 -24.83 -23.59
N SER A 106 -5.77 -23.93 -22.67
CA SER A 106 -6.83 -24.12 -21.67
C SER A 106 -7.37 -22.80 -21.11
N ASN A 107 -8.69 -22.74 -20.91
CA ASN A 107 -9.43 -21.56 -20.44
C ASN A 107 -9.26 -21.34 -18.91
N LEU A 108 -8.03 -21.09 -18.44
CA LEU A 108 -7.75 -20.90 -17.01
C LEU A 108 -8.06 -19.46 -16.51
N LEU A 109 -8.30 -18.51 -17.42
CA LEU A 109 -8.81 -17.18 -17.07
C LEU A 109 -10.25 -16.98 -17.55
N SER A 110 -11.18 -17.55 -16.79
CA SER A 110 -12.54 -17.02 -16.73
C SER A 110 -12.56 -15.75 -15.88
N ASN A 111 -13.32 -14.74 -16.30
CA ASN A 111 -13.51 -13.49 -15.54
C ASN A 111 -14.01 -13.74 -14.10
N PRO A 112 -13.81 -12.81 -13.15
CA PRO A 112 -14.38 -12.92 -11.81
C PRO A 112 -15.90 -13.05 -11.88
N ILE A 113 -16.41 -14.24 -11.57
CA ILE A 113 -17.84 -14.56 -11.57
C ILE A 113 -18.49 -13.95 -10.32
N PRO A 114 -19.60 -13.19 -10.43
CA PRO A 114 -20.35 -12.74 -9.26
C PRO A 114 -20.89 -13.93 -8.46
N VAL A 115 -20.67 -13.91 -7.13
CA VAL A 115 -20.98 -15.02 -6.22
C VAL A 115 -22.45 -15.44 -6.29
N GLN A 116 -22.69 -16.69 -6.66
CA GLN A 116 -23.86 -17.50 -6.31
C GLN A 116 -23.41 -18.94 -6.02
N GLU A 117 -24.18 -19.67 -5.21
CA GLU A 117 -23.70 -20.80 -4.41
C GLU A 117 -23.91 -22.20 -5.07
N ALA A 118 -23.28 -23.24 -4.51
CA ALA A 118 -23.23 -24.62 -5.02
C ALA A 118 -24.41 -25.50 -4.46
N LEU A 119 -24.51 -26.84 -4.56
CA LEU A 119 -23.57 -27.97 -4.79
C LEU A 119 -24.35 -29.29 -5.14
N GLU A 120 -23.63 -30.43 -5.15
CA GLU A 120 -24.08 -31.85 -5.02
C GLU A 120 -24.62 -32.55 -6.30
N GLU A 121 -24.44 -33.86 -6.54
CA GLU A 121 -23.64 -34.97 -5.94
C GLU A 121 -23.34 -36.03 -7.06
N ASN A 122 -22.47 -37.05 -7.03
CA ASN A 122 -21.44 -37.63 -6.13
C ASN A 122 -20.40 -38.37 -7.06
N THR A 123 -19.45 -39.30 -6.77
CA THR A 123 -18.83 -39.99 -5.61
C THR A 123 -17.42 -40.46 -6.05
N GLY A 124 -16.39 -40.55 -5.18
CA GLY A 124 -15.18 -41.34 -5.50
C GLY A 124 -13.80 -40.91 -4.99
N LEU A 125 -13.67 -40.24 -3.84
CA LEU A 125 -12.37 -39.79 -3.29
C LEU A 125 -12.12 -40.32 -1.88
N VAL A 126 -10.93 -40.89 -1.62
CA VAL A 126 -10.55 -41.42 -0.28
C VAL A 126 -9.92 -40.35 0.63
N PHE A 127 -9.44 -39.24 0.06
CA PHE A 127 -9.42 -37.95 0.76
C PHE A 127 -9.82 -36.83 -0.20
N GLY A 128 -11.12 -36.68 -0.39
CA GLY A 128 -11.73 -35.49 -0.99
C GLY A 128 -12.47 -34.68 0.06
N ASN A 129 -13.23 -33.67 -0.38
CA ASN A 129 -14.34 -33.19 0.43
C ASN A 129 -15.30 -34.38 0.70
N PRO A 130 -15.71 -34.68 1.95
CA PRO A 130 -16.52 -35.87 2.25
C PRO A 130 -17.92 -35.89 1.61
N TYR A 131 -18.33 -34.84 0.89
CA TYR A 131 -19.59 -34.74 0.16
C TYR A 131 -19.35 -34.11 -1.22
N ALA A 132 -19.75 -34.81 -2.29
CA ALA A 132 -19.70 -34.42 -3.72
C ALA A 132 -18.31 -34.14 -4.36
N ALA A 133 -18.03 -34.45 -5.63
CA ALA A 133 -18.66 -35.34 -6.62
C ALA A 133 -17.65 -35.62 -7.76
N ALA A 134 -17.83 -36.67 -8.58
CA ALA A 134 -16.78 -37.14 -9.49
C ALA A 134 -17.07 -36.95 -10.99
N GLN A 135 -16.06 -36.45 -11.72
CA GLN A 135 -15.75 -36.84 -13.10
C GLN A 135 -14.23 -37.02 -13.25
N ASP A 136 -13.82 -38.09 -13.94
CA ASP A 136 -12.46 -38.52 -14.32
C ASP A 136 -11.26 -38.09 -13.46
N ILE A 137 -10.84 -38.97 -12.54
CA ILE A 137 -9.52 -38.91 -11.90
C ILE A 137 -8.50 -39.62 -12.80
N GLN A 138 -7.96 -38.90 -13.79
CA GLN A 138 -6.79 -39.36 -14.55
C GLN A 138 -5.66 -38.32 -14.50
N TYR A 139 -4.63 -38.67 -13.74
CA TYR A 139 -3.32 -38.02 -13.74
C TYR A 139 -3.30 -36.53 -13.37
N ILE A 140 -3.73 -36.19 -12.15
CA ILE A 140 -3.11 -35.06 -11.44
C ILE A 140 -1.66 -35.49 -11.15
N PRO A 141 -0.63 -34.83 -11.72
CA PRO A 141 0.74 -35.06 -11.28
C PRO A 141 0.84 -34.58 -9.84
N ILE A 142 1.31 -35.44 -8.93
CA ILE A 142 1.66 -35.01 -7.58
C ILE A 142 2.75 -33.95 -7.76
N LEU A 143 2.43 -32.70 -7.44
CA LEU A 143 3.42 -31.62 -7.38
C LEU A 143 4.49 -32.06 -6.37
N PRO A 144 5.76 -32.27 -6.79
CA PRO A 144 6.81 -32.68 -5.87
C PRO A 144 6.93 -31.62 -4.77
N SER A 145 7.15 -32.04 -3.52
CA SER A 145 7.29 -31.09 -2.41
C SER A 145 8.65 -30.38 -2.51
N ILE A 146 8.66 -29.25 -3.20
CA ILE A 146 9.88 -28.48 -3.47
C ILE A 146 10.36 -27.85 -2.15
N LYS A 147 11.42 -28.43 -1.56
CA LYS A 147 12.20 -27.75 -0.50
C LYS A 147 12.83 -26.49 -1.08
N LYS A 148 12.79 -25.38 -0.33
CA LYS A 148 13.36 -24.09 -0.73
C LYS A 148 14.24 -23.52 0.37
N CYS A 149 15.41 -23.02 0.01
CA CYS A 149 16.26 -22.31 0.94
C CYS A 149 15.65 -20.94 1.30
N PRO A 150 15.48 -20.59 2.59
CA PRO A 150 14.92 -19.29 2.98
C PRO A 150 15.87 -18.11 2.80
N ILE A 151 17.16 -18.36 2.51
CA ILE A 151 18.20 -17.33 2.39
C ILE A 151 18.41 -16.96 0.92
N CYS A 152 18.91 -17.88 0.09
CA CYS A 152 19.13 -17.62 -1.33
C CYS A 152 17.94 -17.90 -2.25
N HIS A 153 16.82 -18.40 -1.73
CA HIS A 153 15.65 -18.86 -2.50
C HIS A 153 15.93 -20.02 -3.47
N GLY A 154 17.05 -20.73 -3.28
CA GLY A 154 17.43 -21.94 -4.00
C GLY A 154 16.34 -23.01 -3.96
N VAL A 155 16.09 -23.63 -5.11
CA VAL A 155 14.98 -24.56 -5.38
C VAL A 155 15.54 -25.98 -5.43
N PHE A 156 15.08 -26.84 -4.53
CA PHE A 156 15.51 -28.24 -4.41
C PHE A 156 14.34 -29.19 -4.66
N PRO A 157 14.56 -30.33 -5.33
CA PRO A 157 13.51 -31.33 -5.52
C PRO A 157 13.27 -32.11 -4.21
N ASP A 158 12.09 -32.72 -4.11
CA ASP A 158 11.61 -33.45 -2.93
C ASP A 158 12.41 -34.73 -2.63
N ASP A 159 13.06 -35.28 -3.67
CA ASP A 159 13.90 -36.48 -3.60
C ASP A 159 15.38 -36.17 -3.29
N VAL A 160 15.73 -34.90 -3.02
CA VAL A 160 17.08 -34.57 -2.55
C VAL A 160 17.31 -35.15 -1.15
N GLU A 161 18.47 -35.79 -0.94
CA GLU A 161 18.85 -36.22 0.40
C GLU A 161 18.88 -35.03 1.36
N GLU A 162 18.28 -35.19 2.54
CA GLU A 162 18.19 -34.13 3.55
C GLU A 162 19.58 -33.54 3.88
N ASN A 163 20.59 -34.41 4.00
CA ASN A 163 22.00 -34.03 4.14
C ASN A 163 22.48 -32.95 3.14
N VAL A 164 21.98 -32.93 1.90
CA VAL A 164 22.38 -31.97 0.87
C VAL A 164 21.68 -30.62 1.05
N PHE A 165 20.42 -30.62 1.49
CA PHE A 165 19.68 -29.39 1.82
C PHE A 165 20.26 -28.75 3.08
N GLU A 166 20.46 -29.54 4.13
CA GLU A 166 21.12 -29.10 5.37
C GLU A 166 22.56 -28.63 5.11
N GLN A 167 23.37 -29.33 4.30
CA GLN A 167 24.70 -28.85 3.90
C GLN A 167 24.63 -27.53 3.15
N HIS A 168 23.64 -27.34 2.28
CA HIS A 168 23.43 -26.06 1.60
C HIS A 168 23.07 -24.94 2.60
N LEU A 169 22.21 -25.19 3.59
CA LEU A 169 21.93 -24.20 4.64
C LEU A 169 23.21 -23.80 5.41
N GLN A 170 24.11 -24.74 5.68
CA GLN A 170 25.42 -24.44 6.29
C GLN A 170 26.30 -23.54 5.41
N THR A 171 26.16 -23.55 4.07
CA THR A 171 26.95 -22.63 3.20
C THR A 171 26.57 -21.16 3.35
N HIS A 172 25.41 -20.85 3.93
CA HIS A 172 24.96 -19.49 4.21
C HIS A 172 25.32 -18.99 5.62
N ILE A 173 26.03 -19.82 6.40
CA ILE A 173 26.41 -19.54 7.79
C ILE A 173 27.91 -19.26 7.85
N LEU A 174 28.28 -18.23 8.60
CA LEU A 174 29.65 -17.76 8.79
C LEU A 174 29.99 -17.80 10.28
N ASP A 175 30.50 -18.94 10.75
CA ASP A 175 30.95 -19.13 12.12
C ASP A 175 32.31 -18.44 12.35
N CYS A 176 32.45 -17.68 13.44
CA CYS A 176 33.73 -17.10 13.80
C CYS A 176 34.68 -18.17 14.39
N PRO A 177 35.94 -18.30 13.92
CA PRO A 177 36.87 -19.30 14.44
C PRO A 177 37.52 -18.92 15.78
N PHE A 178 37.18 -17.76 16.36
CA PHE A 178 37.77 -17.22 17.60
C PHE A 178 36.80 -17.12 18.78
N CYS A 179 35.48 -17.11 18.52
CA CYS A 179 34.42 -17.16 19.52
C CYS A 179 33.13 -17.71 18.88
N ASP A 180 32.21 -18.22 19.70
CA ASP A 180 30.99 -18.92 19.24
C ASP A 180 29.89 -17.98 18.65
N GLU A 181 30.30 -16.90 17.98
CA GLU A 181 29.43 -15.94 17.29
C GLU A 181 29.22 -16.36 15.82
N VAL A 182 27.97 -16.26 15.37
CA VAL A 182 27.49 -16.85 14.11
C VAL A 182 26.77 -15.78 13.28
N PHE A 183 27.19 -15.61 12.03
CA PHE A 183 26.70 -14.57 11.12
C PHE A 183 26.06 -15.18 9.86
N SER A 184 25.13 -14.48 9.22
CA SER A 184 24.63 -14.90 7.89
C SER A 184 25.54 -14.44 6.76
N GLU A 185 25.51 -15.10 5.61
CA GLU A 185 26.23 -14.69 4.40
C GLU A 185 25.86 -13.25 3.95
N ALA A 186 24.63 -12.81 4.20
CA ALA A 186 24.19 -11.43 3.94
C ALA A 186 24.92 -10.38 4.82
N GLU A 187 25.43 -10.80 5.98
CA GLU A 187 26.15 -9.98 6.95
C GLU A 187 27.67 -10.09 6.80
N ARG A 188 28.17 -10.56 5.64
CA ARG A 188 29.60 -10.80 5.36
C ARG A 188 30.52 -9.66 5.81
N GLN A 189 30.13 -8.40 5.57
CA GLN A 189 30.91 -7.22 5.95
C GLN A 189 31.03 -7.04 7.48
N VAL A 190 30.03 -7.50 8.25
CA VAL A 190 30.04 -7.51 9.72
C VAL A 190 30.90 -8.66 10.23
N TYR A 191 30.79 -9.85 9.62
CA TYR A 191 31.66 -10.99 9.92
C TYR A 191 33.15 -10.63 9.71
N ASP A 192 33.51 -10.01 8.58
CA ASP A 192 34.91 -9.67 8.29
C ASP A 192 35.47 -8.60 9.24
N ASP A 193 34.65 -7.64 9.70
CA ASP A 193 35.03 -6.62 10.71
C ASP A 193 35.13 -7.24 12.12
N HIS A 194 34.21 -8.14 12.48
CA HIS A 194 34.25 -8.91 13.72
C HIS A 194 35.52 -9.78 13.79
N VAL A 195 35.87 -10.51 12.73
CA VAL A 195 37.09 -11.32 12.67
C VAL A 195 38.34 -10.43 12.73
N PHE A 196 38.31 -9.24 12.13
CA PHE A 196 39.40 -8.27 12.26
C PHE A 196 39.57 -7.78 13.72
N CYS A 197 38.49 -7.60 14.48
CA CYS A 197 38.56 -7.21 15.90
C CYS A 197 39.32 -8.21 16.79
N HIS A 198 39.36 -9.50 16.45
CA HIS A 198 40.18 -10.51 17.16
C HIS A 198 41.69 -10.41 16.87
N SER A 199 42.11 -9.51 15.98
CA SER A 199 43.50 -9.31 15.54
C SER A 199 44.15 -8.01 16.05
N LEU A 200 43.50 -7.31 16.99
CA LEU A 200 43.90 -5.99 17.52
C LEU A 200 44.39 -6.04 18.98
#